data_AF-A0A520GY04-F1
#
_entry.id   AF-A0A520GY04-F1
#
_cell.length_a   1.000
_cell.length_b   1.000
_cell.length_c   1.000
_cell.angle_alpha   90.00
_cell.angle_beta   90.00
_cell.angle_gamma   90.00
#
_symmetry.space_group_name_H-M   'P 1'
#
loop_
_entity.id
_entity.type
_entity.pdbx_description
1 polymer ?
#
loop_
_entity_poly.entity_id
_entity_poly.type
_entity_poly.pdbx_seq_one_letter_code
_entity_poly.pdbx_strand_id
1 'polypeptide(L)'
;MADRPDTPDTTPPGTSGWPVVPGLTDPATLERARRWWMEGLSLWGRALDPTVPPREETSAEAKDKRFADPRWREDPGFDLMRRSYRWWEDAMMRGVDAVPGIDDAQRERMRFTARGIVEAMSPTNFPLTNPQAIDRAVETGGGSLAKGFGHLMNDLGRGQLSHVADGAFELGRNLATTPGQVIHRTPLYELIQYSPTTPDVLAAPLVIFPPWI
;
A
#
# COMPACT_ATOMS: atom_id res chain seq x y z
N MET A 1 39.80 53.93 1.04
CA MET A 1 39.36 53.99 2.45
C MET A 1 37.90 54.44 2.41
N ALA A 2 36.90 53.56 2.39
CA ALA A 2 36.66 52.49 3.33
C ALA A 2 36.26 51.18 2.64
N ASP A 3 36.93 50.13 3.09
CA ASP A 3 36.74 48.72 2.80
C ASP A 3 35.46 48.24 3.52
N ARG A 4 34.57 47.54 2.82
CA ARG A 4 33.33 47.00 3.40
C ARG A 4 33.60 45.52 3.69
N PRO A 5 33.46 45.04 4.94
CA PRO A 5 33.85 43.67 5.26
C PRO A 5 32.88 42.67 4.62
N ASP A 6 33.43 41.80 3.78
CA ASP A 6 32.79 40.57 3.32
C ASP A 6 32.47 39.68 4.53
N THR A 7 31.18 39.52 4.84
CA THR A 7 30.71 38.48 5.74
C THR A 7 30.77 37.14 5.01
N PRO A 8 31.47 36.11 5.52
CA PRO A 8 31.49 34.81 4.89
C PRO A 8 30.10 34.17 4.96
N ASP A 9 29.59 33.76 3.81
CA ASP A 9 28.42 32.91 3.63
C ASP A 9 28.65 31.57 4.35
N THR A 10 28.10 31.42 5.55
CA THR A 10 28.10 30.17 6.30
C THR A 10 26.93 29.30 5.84
N THR A 11 26.94 28.88 4.58
CA THR A 11 26.08 27.79 4.11
C THR A 11 26.89 26.49 4.16
N PRO A 12 26.56 25.53 5.05
CA PRO A 12 27.21 24.22 5.03
C PRO A 12 26.84 23.51 3.72
N PRO A 13 27.81 22.95 2.97
CA PRO A 13 27.50 22.25 1.75
C PRO A 13 26.95 20.86 2.08
N GLY A 14 25.70 20.62 1.68
CA GLY A 14 25.15 19.26 1.55
C GLY A 14 23.91 18.99 2.39
N THR A 15 22.74 19.42 1.92
CA THR A 15 21.47 18.74 2.21
C THR A 15 20.51 18.93 1.04
N SER A 16 19.98 17.80 0.57
CA SER A 16 18.90 17.64 -0.41
C SER A 16 17.83 18.75 -0.34
N GLY A 17 17.39 19.23 -1.50
CA GLY A 17 16.44 20.35 -1.69
C GLY A 17 15.00 20.11 -1.21
N TRP A 18 14.81 19.58 -0.01
CA TRP A 18 13.52 19.42 0.64
C TRP A 18 13.47 20.35 1.87
N PRO A 19 12.40 21.13 2.06
CA PRO A 19 12.28 22.00 3.22
C PRO A 19 12.27 21.19 4.51
N VAL A 20 12.94 21.70 5.55
CA VAL A 20 12.96 21.10 6.88
C VAL A 20 11.66 21.43 7.61
N VAL A 21 10.83 20.40 7.83
CA VAL A 21 9.55 20.44 8.52
C VAL A 21 9.73 19.70 9.85
N PRO A 22 9.56 20.37 11.00
CA PRO A 22 9.62 19.72 12.32
C PRO A 22 8.61 18.57 12.41
N GLY A 23 9.09 17.38 12.74
CA GLY A 23 8.30 16.15 12.80
C GLY A 23 8.18 15.38 11.48
N LEU A 24 8.74 15.88 10.38
CA LEU A 24 8.67 15.24 9.06
C LEU A 24 10.04 15.07 8.39
N THR A 25 10.83 16.15 8.32
CA THR A 25 12.13 16.18 7.61
C THR A 25 13.24 16.82 8.44
N ASP A 26 13.01 17.08 9.72
CA ASP A 26 14.07 17.55 10.63
C ASP A 26 15.10 16.46 10.91
N PRO A 27 16.39 16.83 11.09
CA PRO A 27 17.46 15.87 11.32
C PRO A 27 17.22 14.92 12.49
N ALA A 28 16.53 15.36 13.54
CA ALA A 28 16.25 14.53 14.71
C ALA A 28 15.15 13.50 14.42
N THR A 29 14.11 13.85 13.66
CA THR A 29 13.10 12.91 13.17
C THR A 29 13.68 11.94 12.15
N LEU A 30 14.53 12.40 11.24
CA LEU A 30 15.22 11.55 10.28
C LEU A 30 16.17 10.57 10.99
N GLU A 31 16.89 10.99 12.03
CA GLU A 31 17.75 10.10 12.80
C GLU A 31 16.95 9.08 13.61
N ARG A 32 15.80 9.47 14.18
CA ARG A 32 14.87 8.53 14.82
C ARG A 32 14.33 7.51 13.82
N ALA A 33 13.90 7.96 12.63
CA ALA A 33 13.41 7.10 11.57
C ALA A 33 14.50 6.16 11.04
N ARG A 34 15.74 6.64 10.86
CA ARG A 34 16.91 5.86 10.43
C ARG A 34 17.29 4.80 11.46
N ARG A 35 17.29 5.16 12.75
CA ARG A 35 17.53 4.22 13.85
C ARG A 35 16.47 3.14 13.90
N TRP A 36 15.20 3.52 13.82
CA TRP A 36 14.09 2.59 13.71
C TRP A 36 14.19 1.68 12.48
N TRP A 37 14.65 2.20 11.33
CA TRP A 37 14.90 1.41 10.11
C TRP A 37 16.05 0.42 10.27
N MET A 38 17.18 0.83 10.84
CA MET A 38 18.33 -0.05 11.09
C MET A 38 18.01 -1.10 12.16
N GLU A 39 17.27 -0.72 13.20
CA GLU A 39 16.73 -1.66 14.18
C GLU A 39 15.81 -2.64 13.48
N GLY A 40 14.86 -2.19 12.66
CA GLY A 40 14.00 -3.03 11.82
C GLY A 40 14.76 -4.02 10.94
N LEU A 41 15.86 -3.60 10.29
CA LEU A 41 16.72 -4.48 9.48
C LEU A 41 17.51 -5.48 10.33
N SER A 42 18.06 -5.05 11.46
CA SER A 42 18.76 -5.94 12.40
C SER A 42 17.82 -6.97 13.03
N LEU A 43 16.56 -6.55 13.22
CA LEU A 43 15.48 -7.37 13.69
C LEU A 43 15.17 -8.40 12.58
N TRP A 44 14.99 -8.00 11.32
CA TRP A 44 14.75 -8.91 10.20
C TRP A 44 15.83 -10.01 10.08
N GLY A 45 17.10 -9.67 10.32
CA GLY A 45 18.20 -10.64 10.39
C GLY A 45 18.08 -11.67 11.53
N ARG A 46 17.51 -11.30 12.69
CA ARG A 46 17.19 -12.24 13.78
C ARG A 46 15.92 -13.04 13.50
N ALA A 47 15.00 -12.50 12.71
CA ALA A 47 13.77 -13.18 12.33
C ALA A 47 14.05 -14.41 11.44
N LEU A 48 15.14 -14.36 10.66
CA LEU A 48 15.69 -15.46 9.86
C LEU A 48 16.48 -16.50 10.70
N ASP A 49 16.65 -16.28 12.01
CA ASP A 49 17.33 -17.24 12.88
C ASP A 49 16.41 -18.44 13.14
N PRO A 50 16.76 -19.65 12.66
CA PRO A 50 15.92 -20.84 12.82
C PRO A 50 15.84 -21.32 14.28
N THR A 51 16.64 -20.76 15.19
CA THR A 51 16.65 -21.10 16.62
C THR A 51 15.60 -20.34 17.44
N VAL A 52 14.98 -19.29 16.88
CA VAL A 52 13.87 -18.59 17.53
C VAL A 52 12.62 -19.46 17.48
N PRO A 53 12.03 -19.85 18.63
CA PRO A 53 10.88 -20.73 18.65
C PRO A 53 9.68 -20.08 17.95
N PRO A 54 8.91 -20.84 17.16
CA PRO A 54 7.73 -20.33 16.50
C PRO A 54 6.72 -19.83 17.53
N ARG A 55 6.26 -18.59 17.35
CA ARG A 55 5.11 -18.05 18.07
C ARG A 55 3.84 -18.71 17.55
N GLU A 56 2.89 -18.98 18.44
CA GLU A 56 1.55 -19.41 18.03
C GLU A 56 0.86 -18.35 17.18
N GLU A 57 0.34 -18.76 16.03
CA GLU A 57 -0.46 -17.89 15.16
C GLU A 57 -1.77 -17.52 15.85
N THR A 58 -2.08 -16.23 15.82
CA THR A 58 -3.42 -15.74 16.17
C THR A 58 -4.43 -16.17 15.11
N SER A 59 -5.71 -16.19 15.48
CA SER A 59 -6.80 -16.50 14.56
C SER A 59 -6.89 -15.54 13.36
N ALA A 60 -6.40 -14.31 13.50
CA ALA A 60 -6.36 -13.33 12.42
C ALA A 60 -5.22 -13.65 11.43
N GLU A 61 -4.03 -14.00 11.94
CA GLU A 61 -2.87 -14.38 11.13
C GLU A 61 -3.13 -15.69 10.36
N ALA A 62 -3.82 -16.64 10.98
CA ALA A 62 -4.22 -17.90 10.34
C ALA A 62 -5.16 -17.69 9.14
N LYS A 63 -5.97 -16.61 9.15
CA LYS A 63 -6.93 -16.26 8.10
C LYS A 63 -6.36 -15.34 7.02
N ASP A 64 -5.09 -14.98 7.10
CA ASP A 64 -4.47 -14.09 6.13
C ASP A 64 -4.35 -14.77 4.75
N LYS A 65 -5.15 -14.28 3.80
CA LYS A 65 -5.23 -14.81 2.44
C LYS A 65 -3.91 -14.69 1.67
N ARG A 66 -3.01 -13.79 2.06
CA ARG A 66 -1.67 -13.65 1.45
C ARG A 66 -0.86 -14.94 1.60
N PHE A 67 -1.05 -15.65 2.72
CA PHE A 67 -0.36 -16.90 3.06
C PHE A 67 -1.28 -18.12 2.94
N ALA A 68 -2.20 -18.10 1.95
CA ALA A 68 -3.17 -19.18 1.72
C ALA A 68 -2.55 -20.43 1.06
N ASP A 69 -1.47 -20.27 0.28
CA ASP A 69 -0.76 -21.43 -0.31
C ASP A 69 -0.18 -22.32 0.81
N PRO A 70 -0.44 -23.65 0.81
CA PRO A 70 0.01 -24.55 1.86
C PRO A 70 1.52 -24.55 2.11
N ARG A 71 2.33 -24.26 1.07
CA ARG A 71 3.80 -24.21 1.19
C ARG A 71 4.28 -23.19 2.22
N TRP A 72 3.51 -22.14 2.47
CA TRP A 72 3.80 -21.17 3.53
C TRP A 72 3.86 -21.77 4.95
N ARG A 73 3.35 -22.99 5.14
CA ARG A 73 3.39 -23.74 6.41
C ARG A 73 4.11 -25.08 6.28
N GLU A 74 4.02 -25.72 5.12
CA GLU A 74 4.56 -27.05 4.88
C GLU A 74 6.03 -27.04 4.45
N ASP A 75 6.47 -26.00 3.73
CA ASP A 75 7.86 -25.87 3.29
C ASP A 75 8.68 -25.07 4.32
N PRO A 76 9.80 -25.62 4.85
CA PRO A 76 10.59 -24.95 5.88
C PRO A 76 11.13 -23.58 5.48
N GLY A 77 11.44 -23.36 4.20
CA GLY A 77 11.96 -22.09 3.70
C GLY A 77 10.86 -21.02 3.63
N PHE A 78 9.70 -21.37 3.05
CA PHE A 78 8.55 -20.45 3.01
C PHE A 78 7.99 -20.18 4.41
N ASP A 79 7.93 -21.19 5.28
CA ASP A 79 7.50 -21.00 6.66
C ASP A 79 8.45 -20.09 7.45
N LEU A 80 9.77 -20.25 7.29
CA LEU A 80 10.74 -19.33 7.89
C LEU A 80 10.53 -17.89 7.38
N MET A 81 10.37 -17.69 6.07
CA MET A 81 10.12 -16.35 5.50
C MET A 81 8.83 -15.71 6.05
N ARG A 82 7.75 -16.48 6.14
CA ARG A 82 6.47 -16.01 6.70
C ARG A 82 6.60 -15.63 8.17
N ARG A 83 7.20 -16.49 8.99
CA ARG A 83 7.44 -16.22 10.41
C ARG A 83 8.34 -15.01 10.61
N SER A 84 9.40 -14.89 9.79
CA SER A 84 10.32 -13.76 9.80
C SER A 84 9.58 -12.44 9.53
N TYR A 85 8.75 -12.44 8.48
CA TYR A 85 7.91 -11.31 8.11
C TYR A 85 6.96 -10.90 9.24
N ARG A 86 6.25 -11.86 9.84
CA ARG A 86 5.31 -11.60 10.96
C ARG A 86 5.99 -10.98 12.15
N TRP A 87 7.13 -11.54 12.54
CA TRP A 87 7.86 -11.02 13.67
C TRP A 87 8.38 -9.59 13.40
N TRP A 88 8.77 -9.29 12.17
CA TRP A 88 9.19 -7.95 11.75
C TRP A 88 8.01 -6.96 11.72
N GLU A 89 6.86 -7.35 11.16
CA GLU A 89 5.60 -6.59 11.21
C GLU A 89 5.26 -6.21 12.66
N ASP A 90 5.27 -7.19 13.55
CA ASP A 90 5.01 -7.03 14.98
C ASP A 90 5.97 -6.06 15.66
N ALA A 91 7.27 -6.21 15.38
CA ALA A 91 8.30 -5.36 15.95
C ALA A 91 8.19 -3.92 15.44
N MET A 92 7.86 -3.75 14.16
CA MET A 92 7.64 -2.45 13.51
C MET A 92 6.47 -1.71 14.17
N MET A 93 5.34 -2.41 14.35
CA MET A 93 4.13 -1.85 14.95
C MET A 93 4.34 -1.52 16.43
N ARG A 94 4.99 -2.39 17.21
CA ARG A 94 5.39 -2.09 18.60
C ARG A 94 6.34 -0.90 18.67
N GLY A 95 7.26 -0.77 17.72
CA GLY A 95 8.17 0.37 17.63
C GLY A 95 7.43 1.70 17.46
N VAL A 96 6.38 1.74 16.63
CA VAL A 96 5.51 2.91 16.47
C VAL A 96 4.78 3.25 17.78
N ASP A 97 4.26 2.24 18.47
CA ASP A 97 3.54 2.42 19.73
C ASP A 97 4.44 2.87 20.88
N ALA A 98 5.72 2.48 20.85
CA ALA A 98 6.70 2.84 21.87
C ALA A 98 7.29 4.26 21.72
N VAL A 99 6.99 4.99 20.64
CA VAL A 99 7.55 6.35 20.44
C VAL A 99 7.00 7.32 21.50
N PRO A 100 7.87 7.91 22.34
CA PRO A 100 7.47 8.87 23.36
C PRO A 100 7.30 10.27 22.78
N GLY A 101 6.44 11.09 23.41
CA GLY A 101 6.35 12.52 23.13
C GLY A 101 5.63 12.92 21.84
N ILE A 102 4.83 12.03 21.26
CA ILE A 102 3.97 12.32 20.10
C ILE A 102 2.50 12.28 20.51
N ASP A 103 1.68 13.10 19.85
CA ASP A 103 0.23 13.09 20.04
C ASP A 103 -0.43 11.87 19.34
N ASP A 104 -1.70 11.62 19.67
CA ASP A 104 -2.43 10.45 19.16
C ASP A 104 -2.63 10.50 17.64
N ALA A 105 -2.82 11.69 17.05
CA ALA A 105 -3.03 11.85 15.62
C ALA A 105 -1.74 11.57 14.83
N GLN A 106 -0.60 12.04 15.33
CA GLN A 106 0.73 11.75 14.81
C GLN A 106 1.06 10.26 14.92
N ARG A 107 0.72 9.63 16.05
CA ARG A 107 0.90 8.19 16.24
C ARG A 107 0.09 7.39 15.24
N GLU A 108 -1.18 7.73 15.03
CA GLU A 108 -2.03 7.02 14.08
C GLU A 108 -1.54 7.21 12.63
N ARG A 109 -1.08 8.42 12.28
CA ARG A 109 -0.44 8.66 10.97
C ARG A 109 0.80 7.80 10.78
N MET A 110 1.65 7.71 11.79
CA MET A 110 2.86 6.89 11.75
C MET A 110 2.52 5.40 11.67
N ARG A 111 1.48 4.95 12.38
CA ARG A 111 0.96 3.58 12.31
C ARG A 111 0.44 3.26 10.91
N PHE A 112 -0.32 4.16 10.30
CA PHE A 112 -0.79 4.02 8.93
C PHE A 112 0.37 3.89 7.94
N THR A 113 1.37 4.77 8.03
CA THR A 113 2.56 4.71 7.16
C THR A 113 3.36 3.43 7.37
N ALA A 114 3.62 3.04 8.63
CA ALA A 114 4.35 1.82 8.95
C ALA A 114 3.63 0.57 8.43
N ARG A 115 2.30 0.51 8.57
CA ARG A 115 1.49 -0.57 8.01
C ARG A 115 1.63 -0.65 6.49
N GLY A 116 1.56 0.49 5.79
CA GLY A 116 1.75 0.52 4.34
C GLY A 116 3.13 0.00 3.91
N ILE A 117 4.19 0.34 4.64
CA ILE A 117 5.55 -0.19 4.39
C ILE A 117 5.60 -1.69 4.63
N VAL A 118 5.02 -2.16 5.74
CA VAL A 118 5.00 -3.58 6.10
C VAL A 118 4.21 -4.40 5.08
N GLU A 119 3.08 -3.89 4.61
CA GLU A 119 2.28 -4.54 3.58
C GLU A 119 3.02 -4.58 2.23
N ALA A 120 3.70 -3.49 1.85
CA ALA A 120 4.48 -3.42 0.62
C ALA A 120 5.68 -4.40 0.63
N MET A 121 6.30 -4.60 1.79
CA MET A 121 7.44 -5.51 1.98
C MET A 121 7.02 -6.98 2.17
N SER A 122 5.73 -7.31 2.05
CA SER A 122 5.27 -8.70 2.16
C SER A 122 5.98 -9.60 1.13
N PRO A 123 6.49 -10.78 1.53
CA PRO A 123 7.19 -11.68 0.61
C PRO A 123 6.28 -12.20 -0.52
N THR A 124 4.96 -12.13 -0.33
CA THR A 124 3.97 -12.48 -1.36
C THR A 124 3.93 -11.51 -2.53
N ASN A 125 4.47 -10.30 -2.37
CA ASN A 125 4.47 -9.26 -3.41
C ASN A 125 5.60 -9.43 -4.43
N PHE A 126 6.61 -10.24 -4.12
CA PHE A 126 7.77 -10.42 -4.98
C PHE A 126 7.69 -11.77 -5.71
N PRO A 127 7.80 -11.79 -7.06
CA PRO A 127 7.66 -13.02 -7.84
C PRO A 127 8.64 -14.14 -7.43
N LEU A 128 9.83 -13.79 -6.96
CA LEU A 128 10.88 -14.75 -6.57
C LEU A 128 10.65 -15.41 -5.21
N THR A 129 9.75 -14.85 -4.39
CA THR A 129 9.42 -15.37 -3.05
C THR A 129 7.94 -15.75 -2.94
N ASN A 130 7.20 -15.65 -4.04
CA ASN A 130 5.80 -16.06 -4.11
C ASN A 130 5.70 -17.45 -4.77
N PRO A 131 5.26 -18.48 -4.03
CA PRO A 131 5.22 -19.86 -4.51
C PRO A 131 4.38 -20.02 -5.80
N GLN A 132 3.25 -19.32 -5.90
CA GLN A 132 2.37 -19.37 -7.07
C GLN A 132 3.00 -18.67 -8.29
N ALA A 133 3.74 -17.58 -8.07
CA ALA A 133 4.43 -16.87 -9.14
C ALA A 133 5.60 -17.69 -9.69
N ILE A 134 6.33 -18.39 -8.81
CA ILE A 134 7.41 -19.31 -9.19
C ILE A 134 6.84 -20.45 -10.04
N ASP A 135 5.77 -21.11 -9.60
CA ASP A 135 5.15 -22.19 -10.38
C ASP A 135 4.72 -21.69 -11.76
N ARG A 136 4.05 -20.53 -11.81
CA ARG A 136 3.60 -19.97 -13.07
C ARG A 136 4.76 -19.59 -13.98
N ALA A 137 5.88 -19.12 -13.42
CA ALA A 137 7.09 -18.87 -14.19
C ALA A 137 7.65 -20.17 -14.77
N VAL A 138 7.73 -21.25 -13.98
CA VAL A 138 8.21 -22.56 -14.43
C VAL A 138 7.29 -23.14 -15.53
N GLU A 139 5.98 -23.18 -15.29
CA GLU A 139 4.98 -23.67 -16.25
C GLU A 139 5.03 -22.95 -17.61
N THR A 140 5.31 -21.64 -17.58
CA THR A 140 5.35 -20.81 -18.78
C THR A 140 6.76 -20.66 -19.36
N GLY A 141 7.77 -21.33 -18.81
CA GLY A 141 9.17 -21.14 -19.19
C GLY A 141 9.64 -19.68 -19.04
N GLY A 142 9.08 -18.93 -18.09
CA GLY A 142 9.34 -17.51 -17.84
C GLY A 142 8.43 -16.55 -18.60
N GLY A 143 7.55 -17.05 -19.48
CA GLY A 143 6.66 -16.21 -20.30
C GLY A 143 5.70 -15.32 -19.51
N SER A 144 5.24 -15.78 -18.34
CA SER A 144 4.39 -14.97 -17.44
C SER A 144 5.11 -13.74 -16.87
N LEU A 145 6.38 -13.89 -16.50
CA LEU A 145 7.22 -12.79 -15.99
C LEU A 145 7.54 -11.79 -17.10
N ALA A 146 7.90 -12.28 -18.30
CA ALA A 146 8.16 -11.42 -19.46
C ALA A 146 6.94 -10.58 -19.83
N LYS A 147 5.75 -11.19 -19.83
CA LYS A 147 4.48 -10.49 -20.07
C LYS A 147 4.19 -9.45 -18.97
N GLY A 148 4.37 -9.81 -17.71
CA GLY A 148 4.22 -8.89 -16.58
C GLY A 148 5.15 -7.67 -16.67
N PHE A 149 6.42 -7.89 -17.04
CA PHE A 149 7.37 -6.80 -17.27
C PHE A 149 6.96 -5.89 -18.44
N GLY A 150 6.44 -6.47 -19.53
CA GLY A 150 5.87 -5.69 -20.63
C GLY A 150 4.71 -4.79 -20.20
N HIS A 151 3.82 -5.30 -19.34
CA HIS A 151 2.74 -4.50 -18.74
C HIS A 151 3.29 -3.36 -17.86
N LEU A 152 4.28 -3.64 -17.01
CA LEU A 152 4.91 -2.63 -16.17
C LEU A 152 5.55 -1.50 -16.99
N MET A 153 6.30 -1.83 -18.05
CA MET A 153 6.92 -0.83 -18.92
C MET A 153 5.88 0.03 -19.65
N ASN A 154 4.79 -0.60 -20.11
CA ASN A 154 3.69 0.12 -20.75
C ASN A 154 3.00 1.09 -19.77
N ASP A 155 2.74 0.66 -18.54
CA ASP A 155 2.10 1.48 -17.52
C ASP A 155 3.00 2.65 -17.09
N LEU A 156 4.31 2.41 -16.93
CA LEU A 156 5.29 3.49 -16.67
C LEU A 156 5.33 4.51 -17.82
N GLY A 157 5.28 4.05 -19.07
CA GLY A 157 5.21 4.93 -20.24
C GLY A 157 3.96 5.81 -20.26
N ARG A 158 2.84 5.33 -19.68
CA ARG A 158 1.57 6.06 -19.57
C ARG A 158 1.46 6.93 -18.31
N GLY A 159 2.34 6.73 -17.33
CA GLY A 159 2.28 7.41 -16.03
C GLY A 159 1.10 7.00 -15.15
N GLN A 160 0.36 5.95 -15.52
CA GLN A 160 -0.80 5.45 -14.80
C GLN A 160 -0.84 3.91 -14.88
N LEU A 161 -1.10 3.27 -13.74
CA LEU A 161 -1.31 1.82 -13.66
C LEU A 161 -2.63 1.42 -14.31
N SER A 162 -2.58 0.49 -15.26
CA SER A 162 -3.75 0.02 -15.99
C SER A 162 -4.42 -1.12 -15.22
N HIS A 163 -5.55 -0.86 -14.57
CA HIS A 163 -6.32 -1.91 -13.88
C HIS A 163 -7.19 -2.74 -14.83
N VAL A 164 -7.57 -2.15 -15.96
CA VAL A 164 -8.39 -2.77 -17.01
C VAL A 164 -7.86 -2.37 -18.37
N ALA A 165 -8.17 -3.16 -19.40
CA ALA A 165 -7.83 -2.79 -20.77
C ALA A 165 -8.59 -1.50 -21.18
N ASP A 166 -7.94 -0.68 -22.01
CA ASP A 166 -8.61 0.48 -22.59
C ASP A 166 -9.84 0.04 -23.40
N GLY A 167 -10.94 0.76 -23.26
CA GLY A 167 -12.20 0.43 -23.93
C GLY A 167 -12.91 -0.81 -23.39
N ALA A 168 -12.44 -1.41 -22.27
CA ALA A 168 -13.15 -2.51 -21.63
C ALA A 168 -14.57 -2.13 -21.19
N PHE A 169 -14.79 -0.84 -20.88
CA PHE A 169 -16.09 -0.32 -20.45
C PHE A 169 -16.62 0.76 -21.40
N GLU A 170 -17.90 0.61 -21.71
CA GLU A 170 -18.71 1.56 -22.47
C GLU A 170 -19.96 1.88 -21.65
N LEU A 171 -20.11 3.17 -21.31
CA LEU A 171 -21.27 3.68 -20.58
C LEU A 171 -22.56 3.37 -21.34
N GLY A 172 -23.55 2.86 -20.63
CA GLY A 172 -24.84 2.45 -21.18
C GLY A 172 -24.84 1.09 -21.88
N ARG A 173 -23.67 0.46 -22.13
CA ARG A 173 -23.59 -0.88 -22.75
C ARG A 173 -23.19 -1.98 -21.77
N ASN A 174 -22.09 -1.77 -21.04
CA ASN A 174 -21.61 -2.72 -20.03
C ASN A 174 -21.22 -2.04 -18.70
N LEU A 175 -21.45 -0.73 -18.60
CA LEU A 175 -21.29 0.07 -17.40
C LEU A 175 -22.49 1.02 -17.26
N ALA A 176 -23.01 1.21 -16.04
CA ALA A 176 -24.18 2.06 -15.77
C ALA A 176 -25.42 1.71 -16.63
N THR A 177 -25.72 0.42 -16.75
CA THR A 177 -26.77 -0.12 -17.64
C THR A 177 -28.12 -0.34 -16.96
N THR A 178 -28.28 0.05 -15.69
CA THR A 178 -29.55 -0.11 -14.97
C THR A 178 -30.64 0.67 -15.69
N PRO A 179 -31.74 0.01 -16.13
CA PRO A 179 -32.80 0.68 -16.88
C PRO A 179 -33.38 1.86 -16.08
N GLY A 180 -33.43 3.03 -16.70
CA GLY A 180 -33.91 4.25 -16.09
C GLY A 180 -33.98 5.39 -17.11
N GLN A 181 -34.52 6.52 -16.70
CA GLN A 181 -34.71 7.69 -17.55
C GLN A 181 -34.37 8.98 -16.81
N VAL A 182 -33.83 9.96 -17.53
CA VAL A 182 -33.65 11.31 -17.00
C VAL A 182 -35.01 12.00 -16.97
N ILE A 183 -35.53 12.26 -15.76
CA ILE A 183 -36.84 12.89 -15.55
C ILE A 183 -36.75 14.40 -15.28
N HIS A 184 -35.56 14.90 -14.95
CA HIS A 184 -35.30 16.33 -14.78
C HIS A 184 -33.84 16.65 -15.13
N ARG A 185 -33.60 17.79 -15.77
CA ARG A 185 -32.26 18.23 -16.18
C ARG A 185 -32.10 19.71 -15.87
N THR A 186 -30.98 20.04 -15.24
CA THR A 186 -30.54 21.42 -14.94
C THR A 186 -29.10 21.62 -15.41
N PRO A 187 -28.56 22.84 -15.37
CA PRO A 187 -27.13 23.06 -15.62
C PRO A 187 -26.20 22.37 -14.61
N LEU A 188 -26.70 22.00 -13.43
CA LEU A 188 -25.90 21.42 -12.35
C LEU A 188 -26.05 19.90 -12.23
N TYR A 189 -27.19 19.34 -12.62
CA TYR A 189 -27.48 17.92 -12.42
C TYR A 189 -28.56 17.38 -13.35
N GLU A 190 -28.58 16.05 -13.46
CA GLU A 190 -29.65 15.26 -14.05
C GLU A 190 -30.26 14.36 -12.97
N LEU A 191 -31.59 14.33 -12.88
CA LEU A 191 -32.33 13.42 -12.02
C LEU A 191 -32.72 12.18 -12.83
N ILE A 192 -32.21 11.02 -12.43
CA ILE A 192 -32.51 9.74 -13.05
C ILE A 192 -33.53 9.00 -12.19
N GLN A 193 -34.64 8.58 -12.80
CA GLN A 193 -35.57 7.62 -12.21
C GLN A 193 -35.33 6.25 -12.83
N TYR A 194 -34.93 5.28 -11.99
CA TYR A 194 -34.78 3.90 -12.43
C TYR A 194 -36.13 3.22 -12.62
N SER A 195 -36.21 2.33 -13.61
CA SER A 195 -37.38 1.51 -13.85
C SER A 195 -37.56 0.51 -12.71
N PRO A 196 -38.78 0.36 -12.15
CA PRO A 196 -39.03 -0.63 -11.12
C PRO A 196 -38.80 -2.04 -11.68
N THR A 197 -38.15 -2.89 -10.88
CA THR A 197 -37.91 -4.31 -11.22
C THR A 197 -38.90 -5.26 -10.55
N THR A 198 -39.86 -4.72 -9.79
CA THR A 198 -40.89 -5.44 -9.04
C THR A 198 -42.27 -4.81 -9.25
N PRO A 199 -43.37 -5.55 -9.05
CA PRO A 199 -44.73 -5.01 -9.19
C PRO A 199 -45.06 -3.92 -8.16
N ASP A 200 -44.58 -4.07 -6.93
CA ASP A 200 -44.87 -3.19 -5.81
C ASP A 200 -43.58 -2.54 -5.27
N VAL A 201 -43.64 -1.25 -4.95
CA VAL A 201 -42.53 -0.48 -4.37
C VAL A 201 -42.95 0.19 -3.06
N LEU A 202 -41.98 0.58 -2.24
CA LEU A 202 -42.25 1.35 -1.03
C LEU A 202 -42.83 2.74 -1.37
N ALA A 203 -43.73 3.23 -0.52
CA ALA A 203 -44.35 4.54 -0.71
C ALA A 203 -43.36 5.72 -0.61
N ALA A 204 -42.32 5.58 0.23
CA ALA A 204 -41.27 6.57 0.37
C ALA A 204 -40.12 6.29 -0.62
N PRO A 205 -39.74 7.24 -1.50
CA PRO A 205 -38.64 7.05 -2.44
C PRO A 205 -37.27 7.14 -1.75
N LEU A 206 -36.28 6.44 -2.31
CA LEU A 206 -34.87 6.63 -1.98
C LEU A 206 -34.27 7.64 -2.97
N VAL A 207 -33.63 8.69 -2.45
CA VAL A 207 -32.86 9.65 -3.23
C VAL A 207 -31.37 9.45 -2.94
N ILE A 208 -30.59 9.23 -3.99
CA ILE A 208 -29.13 9.02 -3.89
C ILE A 208 -28.43 10.28 -4.39
N PHE A 209 -27.61 10.88 -3.52
CA PHE A 209 -26.74 12.00 -3.86
C PHE A 209 -25.29 11.51 -3.96
N PRO A 210 -24.78 11.23 -5.17
CA PRO A 210 -23.39 10.81 -5.33
C PRO A 210 -22.42 11.94 -4.99
N PRO A 211 -21.17 11.63 -4.59
CA PRO A 211 -20.15 12.65 -4.38
C PRO A 211 -19.86 13.40 -5.69
N TRP A 212 -19.62 14.71 -5.59
CA TRP A 212 -19.05 15.50 -6.67
C TRP A 212 -17.52 15.41 -6.54
N ILE A 213 -16.88 14.82 -7.55
CA ILE A 213 -15.42 14.78 -7.74
C ILE A 213 -15.06 15.72 -8.89
#